data_AF-A0A359AWD8-F1
#
_entry.id   AF-A0A359AWD8-F1
#
_cell.length_a   1.000
_cell.length_b   1.000
_cell.length_c   1.000
_cell.angle_alpha   90.00
_cell.angle_beta   90.00
_cell.angle_gamma   90.00
#
_symmetry.space_group_name_H-M   'P 1'
#
loop_
_entity.id
_entity.type
_entity.pdbx_description
1 polymer ?
#
loop_
_entity_poly.entity_id
_entity_poly.type
_entity_poly.pdbx_seq_one_letter_code
_entity_poly.pdbx_strand_id
1 'polypeptide(L)'
;VMAGTLLMSSVFPADSEWIKWIMGFVVGGGAAATIQSGTAITRMASSQFTAGTANPVLSTTEGVTATGISVLSLFIPIIIGLLVLVCIMVVLYLLIKKSPRFFKPVRK
;
A
#
# COMPACT_ATOMS: atom_id res chain seq x y z
N VAL A 1 7.37 12.38 -3.51
CA VAL A 1 8.06 11.11 -3.88
C VAL A 1 9.15 10.68 -2.88
N MET A 2 10.18 11.51 -2.61
CA MET A 2 11.38 11.09 -1.86
C MET A 2 11.14 10.45 -0.49
N ALA A 3 10.23 10.97 0.33
CA ALA A 3 9.95 10.42 1.66
C ALA A 3 9.37 8.99 1.59
N GLY A 4 8.52 8.70 0.61
CA GLY A 4 7.96 7.35 0.40
C GLY A 4 9.02 6.34 -0.02
N THR A 5 9.93 6.75 -0.91
CA THR A 5 11.10 5.96 -1.28
C THR A 5 12.00 5.62 -0.09
N LEU A 6 12.34 6.64 0.71
CA LEU A 6 13.23 6.52 1.87
C LEU A 6 12.65 5.64 2.98
N LEU A 7 11.36 5.82 3.28
CA LEU A 7 10.67 4.96 4.23
C LEU A 7 10.74 3.51 3.77
N MET A 8 10.39 3.22 2.52
CA MET A 8 10.34 1.85 2.02
C MET A 8 11.73 1.20 1.93
N SER A 9 12.78 1.95 1.57
CA SER A 9 14.15 1.42 1.58
C SER A 9 14.63 1.02 2.98
N SER A 10 14.08 1.62 4.04
CA SER A 10 14.48 1.31 5.43
C SER A 10 13.83 0.05 6.01
N VAL A 11 12.66 -0.36 5.50
CA VAL A 11 11.89 -1.48 6.07
C VAL A 11 12.14 -2.79 5.33
N PHE A 12 12.67 -2.76 4.11
CA PHE A 12 12.90 -3.96 3.32
C PHE A 12 14.11 -4.77 3.82
N PRO A 13 13.94 -6.06 4.16
CA PRO A 13 15.06 -6.94 4.46
C PRO A 13 15.67 -7.44 3.15
N ALA A 14 16.68 -6.73 2.64
CA ALA A 14 17.51 -7.20 1.54
C ALA A 14 19.00 -7.17 1.94
N ASP A 15 19.74 -8.20 1.53
CA ASP A 15 21.16 -8.36 1.88
C ASP A 15 22.07 -7.39 1.12
N SER A 16 21.61 -6.89 -0.03
CA SER A 16 22.32 -5.89 -0.85
C SER A 16 21.68 -4.50 -0.71
N GLU A 17 22.49 -3.51 -0.34
CA GLU A 17 22.12 -2.09 -0.24
C GLU A 17 21.48 -1.58 -1.54
N TRP A 18 22.02 -1.98 -2.70
CA TRP A 18 21.52 -1.59 -4.01
C TRP A 18 20.09 -2.09 -4.27
N ILE A 19 19.78 -3.32 -3.83
CA ILE A 19 18.44 -3.90 -4.00
C ILE A 19 17.44 -3.17 -3.10
N LYS A 20 17.82 -2.77 -1.88
CA LYS A 20 16.96 -1.97 -1.00
C LYS A 20 16.56 -0.64 -1.61
N TRP A 21 17.50 0.07 -2.24
CA TRP A 21 17.23 1.35 -2.89
C TRP A 21 16.34 1.19 -4.12
N ILE A 22 16.60 0.20 -4.97
CA ILE A 22 15.77 -0.07 -6.14
C ILE A 22 14.34 -0.44 -5.72
N MET A 23 14.19 -1.37 -4.76
CA MET A 23 12.88 -1.78 -4.24
C MET A 23 12.15 -0.63 -3.56
N GLY A 24 12.86 0.16 -2.75
CA GLY A 24 12.30 1.36 -2.12
C GLY A 24 11.83 2.38 -3.15
N PHE A 25 12.60 2.59 -4.22
CA PHE A 25 12.24 3.53 -5.28
C PHE A 25 11.03 3.05 -6.09
N VAL A 26 11.00 1.76 -6.47
CA VAL A 26 9.89 1.21 -7.26
C VAL A 26 8.60 1.20 -6.44
N VAL A 27 8.66 0.70 -5.20
CA VAL A 27 7.45 0.52 -4.39
C VAL A 27 7.04 1.83 -3.71
N GLY A 28 7.94 2.43 -2.92
CA GLY A 28 7.65 3.65 -2.16
C GLY A 28 7.63 4.89 -3.03
N GLY A 29 8.59 5.00 -3.95
CA GLY A 29 8.66 6.10 -4.91
C GLY A 29 7.55 6.04 -5.95
N GLY A 30 7.29 4.87 -6.53
CA GLY A 30 6.21 4.66 -7.50
C GLY A 30 4.84 5.05 -6.94
N ALA A 31 4.47 4.53 -5.77
CA ALA A 31 3.20 4.89 -5.12
C ALA A 31 3.09 6.39 -4.84
N ALA A 32 4.16 7.02 -4.35
CA ALA A 32 4.18 8.45 -4.08
C ALA A 32 4.10 9.30 -5.37
N ALA A 33 4.71 8.85 -6.47
CA ALA A 33 4.66 9.54 -7.75
C ALA A 33 3.26 9.49 -8.37
N THR A 34 2.57 8.35 -8.31
CA THR A 34 1.18 8.20 -8.80
C THR A 34 0.21 9.12 -8.07
N ILE A 35 0.28 9.18 -6.74
CA ILE A 35 -0.59 10.07 -5.96
C ILE A 35 -0.28 11.53 -6.28
N GLN A 36 1.01 11.89 -6.30
CA GLN A 36 1.44 13.27 -6.54
C GLN A 36 1.08 13.75 -7.96
N SER A 37 1.21 12.91 -8.98
CA SER A 37 0.80 13.24 -10.35
C SER A 37 -0.72 13.36 -10.48
N GLY A 38 -1.48 12.49 -9.81
CA GLY A 38 -2.94 12.57 -9.74
C GLY A 38 -3.40 13.92 -9.19
N THR A 39 -2.85 14.35 -8.04
CA THR A 39 -3.15 15.65 -7.43
C THR A 39 -2.72 16.83 -8.32
N ALA A 40 -1.60 16.71 -9.02
CA ALA A 40 -1.15 17.74 -9.95
C ALA A 40 -2.13 17.91 -11.12
N ILE A 41 -2.61 16.80 -11.69
CA ILE A 41 -3.59 16.81 -12.78
C ILE A 41 -4.93 17.41 -12.31
N THR A 42 -5.45 17.02 -11.15
CA THR A 42 -6.69 17.60 -10.61
C THR A 42 -6.57 19.09 -10.32
N ARG A 43 -5.40 19.55 -9.84
CA ARG A 43 -5.13 20.99 -9.64
C ARG A 43 -5.01 21.77 -10.94
N MET A 44 -4.37 21.19 -11.96
CA MET A 44 -4.31 21.80 -13.28
C MET A 44 -5.70 21.90 -13.91
N ALA A 45 -6.50 20.83 -13.80
CA ALA A 45 -7.89 20.83 -14.27
C ALA A 45 -8.75 21.88 -13.54
N SER A 46 -8.67 21.96 -12.21
CA SER A 46 -9.46 22.93 -11.43
C SER A 46 -9.06 24.39 -11.70
N SER A 47 -7.79 24.63 -12.01
CA SER A 47 -7.29 25.96 -12.34
C SER A 47 -7.75 26.40 -13.73
N GLN A 48 -7.77 25.49 -14.71
CA GLN A 48 -8.11 25.81 -16.10
C GLN A 48 -9.62 25.82 -16.38
N PHE A 49 -10.39 24.87 -15.84
CA PHE A 49 -11.82 24.75 -16.15
C PHE A 49 -12.71 25.73 -15.36
N THR A 50 -12.22 26.32 -14.26
CA THR A 50 -13.04 27.16 -13.36
C THR A 50 -12.41 28.50 -13.02
N ALA A 51 -11.40 28.95 -13.79
CA ALA A 51 -10.65 30.19 -13.54
C ALA A 51 -10.11 30.31 -12.10
N GLY A 52 -9.80 29.17 -11.46
CA GLY A 52 -9.28 29.10 -10.08
C GLY A 52 -10.32 29.10 -8.96
N THR A 53 -11.62 29.27 -9.24
CA THR A 53 -12.68 29.30 -8.21
C THR A 53 -13.03 27.93 -7.61
N ALA A 54 -12.73 26.84 -8.30
CA ALA A 54 -12.92 25.48 -7.78
C ALA A 54 -11.79 25.02 -6.85
N ASN A 55 -10.64 25.70 -6.87
CA ASN A 55 -9.46 25.31 -6.10
C ASN A 55 -9.68 25.34 -4.57
N PRO A 56 -10.40 26.32 -3.98
CA PRO A 56 -10.72 26.31 -2.55
C PRO A 56 -11.64 25.15 -2.13
N VAL A 57 -12.61 24.79 -2.98
CA VAL A 57 -13.57 23.69 -2.69
C VAL A 57 -12.88 22.33 -2.77
N LEU A 58 -12.01 22.14 -3.76
CA LEU A 58 -11.22 20.92 -3.87
C LEU A 58 -10.19 20.82 -2.73
N SER A 59 -9.50 21.92 -2.41
CA SER A 59 -8.52 21.92 -1.32
C SER A 59 -9.13 21.66 0.06
N THR A 60 -10.36 22.13 0.31
CA THR A 60 -11.09 21.82 1.55
C THR A 60 -11.53 20.37 1.59
N THR A 61 -12.02 19.83 0.46
CA THR A 61 -12.39 18.41 0.35
C THR A 61 -11.17 17.50 0.53
N GLU A 62 -10.02 17.85 -0.07
CA GLU A 62 -8.75 17.16 0.13
C GLU A 62 -8.33 17.21 1.61
N GLY A 63 -8.47 18.35 2.29
CA GLY A 63 -8.13 18.50 3.71
C GLY A 63 -9.00 17.66 4.65
N VAL A 64 -10.32 17.65 4.42
CA VAL A 64 -11.28 16.82 5.18
C VAL A 64 -10.99 15.34 4.96
N THR A 65 -10.79 14.94 3.71
CA THR A 65 -10.48 13.56 3.34
C THR A 65 -9.13 13.13 3.91
N ALA A 66 -8.10 13.97 3.84
CA ALA A 66 -6.79 13.70 4.42
C ALA A 66 -6.88 13.49 5.94
N THR A 67 -7.66 14.31 6.63
CA THR A 67 -7.87 14.18 8.08
C THR A 67 -8.58 12.86 8.42
N GLY A 68 -9.62 12.50 7.66
CA GLY A 68 -10.32 11.22 7.81
C GLY A 68 -9.39 10.02 7.58
N ILE A 69 -8.59 10.06 6.50
CA ILE A 69 -7.61 9.02 6.18
C ILE A 69 -6.51 8.95 7.24
N SER A 70 -6.06 10.08 7.80
CA SER A 70 -5.07 10.10 8.88
C SER A 70 -5.56 9.36 10.12
N VAL A 71 -6.81 9.58 10.54
CA VAL A 71 -7.40 8.83 11.66
C VAL A 71 -7.56 7.35 11.30
N LEU A 72 -8.04 7.05 10.08
CA LEU A 72 -8.20 5.68 9.62
C LEU A 72 -6.86 4.93 9.55
N SER A 73 -5.76 5.63 9.24
CA SER A 73 -4.41 5.08 9.17
C SER A 73 -3.95 4.45 10.50
N LEU A 74 -4.47 4.90 11.64
CA LEU A 74 -4.19 4.27 12.93
C LEU A 74 -4.79 2.86 13.05
N PHE A 75 -5.91 2.61 12.37
CA PHE A 75 -6.59 1.32 12.37
C PHE A 75 -6.15 0.41 11.21
N ILE A 76 -5.54 0.97 10.16
CA ILE A 76 -5.03 0.22 8.99
C ILE A 76 -4.12 -0.96 9.40
N PRO A 77 -3.14 -0.82 10.32
CA PRO A 77 -2.29 -1.94 10.72
C PRO A 77 -3.08 -3.12 11.31
N ILE A 78 -4.15 -2.83 12.07
CA ILE A 78 -5.01 -3.86 12.68
C ILE A 78 -5.79 -4.60 11.59
N ILE A 79 -6.37 -3.85 10.64
CA ILE A 79 -7.13 -4.40 9.51
C ILE A 79 -6.22 -5.28 8.64
N ILE A 80 -5.03 -4.79 8.30
CA ILE A 80 -4.04 -5.55 7.51
C ILE A 80 -3.60 -6.80 8.27
N GLY A 81 -3.32 -6.71 9.57
CA GLY A 81 -2.96 -7.85 10.40
C GLY A 81 -4.04 -8.93 10.40
N LEU A 82 -5.30 -8.54 10.54
CA LEU A 82 -6.43 -9.47 10.46
C LEU A 82 -6.54 -10.12 9.07
N LEU A 83 -6.38 -9.33 8.00
CA LEU A 83 -6.46 -9.82 6.63
C LEU A 83 -5.36 -10.84 6.34
N VAL A 84 -4.12 -10.58 6.77
CA VAL A 84 -3.00 -11.52 6.67
C VAL A 84 -3.29 -12.81 7.44
N LEU A 85 -3.84 -12.71 8.66
CA LEU A 85 -4.18 -13.88 9.47
C LEU A 85 -5.24 -14.76 8.79
N VAL A 86 -6.29 -14.14 8.22
CA VAL A 86 -7.31 -14.84 7.43
C VAL A 86 -6.70 -15.49 6.19
N CYS A 87 -5.84 -14.78 5.46
CA CYS A 87 -5.12 -15.33 4.31
C CYS A 87 -4.31 -16.57 4.68
N ILE A 88 -3.55 -16.52 5.79
CA ILE A 88 -2.77 -17.68 6.28
C ILE A 88 -3.71 -18.85 6.61
N MET A 89 -4.81 -18.60 7.34
CA MET A 89 -5.79 -19.64 7.67
C MET A 89 -6.39 -20.30 6.42
N VAL A 90 -6.76 -19.50 5.41
CA VAL A 90 -7.29 -20.01 4.13
C VAL A 90 -6.24 -20.84 3.41
N VAL A 91 -5.00 -20.36 3.31
CA VAL A 91 -3.91 -21.10 2.66
C VAL A 91 -3.66 -22.43 3.37
N LEU A 92 -3.56 -22.44 4.69
CA LEU A 92 -3.37 -23.67 5.48
C LEU A 92 -4.54 -24.64 5.30
N TYR A 93 -5.78 -24.15 5.34
CA TYR A 93 -6.97 -24.96 5.10
C TYR A 93 -6.95 -25.60 3.71
N LEU A 94 -6.58 -24.83 2.67
CA LEU A 94 -6.46 -25.34 1.30
C LEU A 94 -5.34 -26.38 1.16
N LEU A 95 -4.20 -26.17 1.82
CA LEU A 95 -3.07 -27.13 1.81
C LEU A 95 -3.43 -28.45 2.50
N ILE A 96 -4.11 -28.39 3.65
CA ILE A 96 -4.55 -29.58 4.39
C ILE A 96 -5.64 -30.32 3.59
N LYS A 97 -6.62 -29.60 3.05
CA LYS A 97 -7.71 -30.19 2.24
C LYS A 97 -7.21 -30.82 0.94
N LYS A 98 -6.12 -30.31 0.35
CA LYS A 98 -5.52 -30.83 -0.89
C LYS A 98 -4.59 -32.02 -0.67
N SER A 99 -4.37 -32.48 0.57
CA SER A 99 -3.50 -33.63 0.86
C SER A 99 -4.27 -34.89 1.28
N PRO A 100 -4.86 -35.67 0.36
CA PRO A 100 -5.39 -36.99 0.69
C PRO A 100 -4.41 -38.17 0.49
N ARG A 101 -3.14 -38.00 0.09
CA ARG A 101 -2.29 -39.18 -0.30
C ARG A 101 -0.76 -39.07 -0.11
N PHE A 102 -0.23 -38.65 1.04
CA PHE A 102 1.22 -38.82 1.27
C PHE A 102 1.64 -39.48 2.60
N PHE A 103 0.71 -39.73 3.53
CA PHE A 103 1.00 -40.57 4.69
C PHE A 103 0.60 -42.03 4.40
N LYS A 104 1.47 -42.77 3.70
CA LYS A 104 1.47 -44.24 3.83
C LYS A 104 2.42 -44.58 4.98
N PRO A 105 1.95 -45.19 6.08
CA PRO A 105 2.86 -45.67 7.11
C PRO A 105 3.76 -46.75 6.51
N VAL A 106 5.07 -46.60 6.68
CA VAL A 106 6.06 -47.63 6.37
C VAL A 106 5.75 -48.81 7.28
N ARG A 107 5.18 -49.88 6.71
CA ARG A 107 4.93 -51.14 7.42
C ARG A 107 6.27 -51.90 7.49
N LYS A 108 6.60 -52.34 8.71
CA LYS A 108 7.80 -53.09 9.10
C LYS A 108 8.14 -54.25 8.18
#